data_AF-A0A1I4F8K5-F1
#
_entry.id   AF-A0A1I4F8K5-F1
#
_cell.length_a   1.000
_cell.length_b   1.000
_cell.length_c   1.000
_cell.angle_alpha   90.00
_cell.angle_beta   90.00
_cell.angle_gamma   90.00
#
_symmetry.space_group_name_H-M   'P 1'
#
loop_
_entity.id
_entity.type
_entity.pdbx_description
1 polymer ?
#
loop_
_entity_poly.entity_id
_entity_poly.type
_entity_poly.pdbx_seq_one_letter_code
_entity_poly.pdbx_strand_id
1 'polypeptide(L)'
;MLLRDLVRGGEPVRVWEKSGSQGLRPWDRIATRIIPLRDRAVISGTLLALDRDTSEALLASLGRVRNQAPRDVAVVARELGIEAEAERLAGILTPDTLLGLGAFLVTNLWLDATLKSAERTDRAELLNTDGDPLEFTTLHFPLLAGVTAPRLRAALATIPALRQENAGFWNWLAEPGAKAQTVPRRATGQTFITTMDDGSLVLGTVEFKGRRLSLAVNSPARAERGRAMLEPVLADLVRAPLTERTDLDQMLATERPPPAPTGLSPEQEREVVHQGLDAHYRRVLDEPVPALGGKTPRAAAKTAKGRAAVVAWLKMLENHSGRQKPGNPMASYDFGWLWRELRVETLRR
;
A
#
# COMPACT_ATOMS: atom_id res chain seq x y z
N MET A 1 24.14 5.90 11.04
CA MET A 1 23.28 4.88 10.40
C MET A 1 24.14 3.74 9.87
N LEU A 2 23.56 2.58 9.55
CA LEU A 2 24.23 1.49 8.84
C LEU A 2 23.71 1.45 7.40
N LEU A 3 24.61 1.47 6.42
CA LEU A 3 24.27 1.41 5.00
C LEU A 3 24.93 0.20 4.36
N ARG A 4 24.19 -0.52 3.51
CA ARG A 4 24.70 -1.66 2.75
C ARG A 4 24.73 -1.33 1.26
N ASP A 5 25.84 -1.60 0.60
CA ASP A 5 25.96 -1.44 -0.85
C ASP A 5 25.12 -2.52 -1.55
N LEU A 6 24.05 -2.12 -2.23
CA LEU A 6 23.17 -3.04 -2.95
C LEU A 6 23.70 -3.41 -4.35
N VAL A 7 24.68 -2.66 -4.87
CA VAL A 7 25.28 -2.88 -6.20
C VAL A 7 26.43 -3.86 -6.08
N ARG A 8 27.36 -3.60 -5.17
CA ARG A 8 28.55 -4.43 -4.93
C ARG A 8 28.31 -5.53 -3.89
N GLY A 9 27.30 -5.39 -3.03
CA GLY A 9 27.12 -6.24 -1.88
C GLY A 9 28.12 -5.93 -0.77
N GLY A 10 28.43 -6.94 0.06
CA GLY A 10 29.33 -6.79 1.21
C GLY A 10 28.63 -6.45 2.53
N GLU A 11 29.46 -6.24 3.56
CA GLU A 11 29.00 -5.92 4.91
C GLU A 11 28.56 -4.46 5.03
N PRO A 12 27.54 -4.16 5.85
CA PRO A 12 27.09 -2.79 6.07
C PRO A 12 28.19 -1.91 6.67
N VAL A 13 28.30 -0.67 6.18
CA VAL A 13 29.23 0.34 6.65
C VAL A 13 28.50 1.28 7.61
N ARG A 14 29.15 1.61 8.74
CA ARG A 14 28.66 2.63 9.67
C ARG A 14 28.97 4.02 9.12
N VAL A 15 27.92 4.78 8.82
CA VAL A 15 28.01 6.11 8.23
C VAL A 15 27.49 7.16 9.21
N TRP A 16 28.28 8.22 9.38
CA TRP A 16 27.95 9.38 10.19
C TRP A 16 27.35 10.49 9.31
N GLU A 17 26.25 11.06 9.77
CA GLU A 17 25.40 11.97 9.01
C GLU A 17 24.69 12.85 10.04
N LYS A 18 24.62 14.17 9.81
CA LYS A 18 24.20 15.16 10.83
C LYS A 18 22.75 15.64 10.69
N SER A 19 22.13 15.55 9.50
CA SER A 19 20.84 16.19 9.18
C SER A 19 19.81 15.32 8.43
N GLY A 20 20.22 14.45 7.51
CA GLY A 20 19.40 13.57 6.67
C GLY A 20 18.89 12.27 7.33
N SER A 21 19.35 11.92 8.53
CA SER A 21 18.95 10.71 9.26
C SER A 21 17.55 10.78 9.89
N GLN A 22 16.96 11.97 10.03
CA GLN A 22 15.62 12.11 10.63
C GLN A 22 14.49 11.62 9.70
N GLY A 23 14.70 11.67 8.38
CA GLY A 23 13.72 11.25 7.39
C GLY A 23 13.80 9.76 7.00
N LEU A 24 14.97 9.14 7.18
CA LEU A 24 15.18 7.75 6.78
C LEU A 24 14.55 6.76 7.78
N ARG A 25 14.08 5.64 7.24
CA ARG A 25 13.54 4.50 7.97
C ARG A 25 14.31 3.23 7.61
N PRO A 26 14.29 2.19 8.47
CA PRO A 26 14.87 0.90 8.14
C PRO A 26 14.42 0.43 6.75
N TRP A 27 15.37 -0.11 5.98
CA TRP A 27 15.18 -0.62 4.62
C TRP A 27 14.90 0.40 3.52
N ASP A 28 14.95 1.70 3.83
CA ASP A 28 14.96 2.71 2.79
C ASP A 28 16.14 2.48 1.85
N ARG A 29 15.87 2.69 0.56
CA ARG A 29 16.87 2.59 -0.50
C ARG A 29 17.26 3.98 -0.92
N ILE A 30 18.56 4.24 -0.89
CA ILE A 30 19.11 5.54 -1.22
C ILE A 30 20.26 5.38 -2.21
N ALA A 31 20.41 6.37 -3.08
CA ALA A 31 21.65 6.59 -3.81
C ALA A 31 22.33 7.82 -3.22
N THR A 32 23.57 7.62 -2.76
CA THR A 32 24.36 8.68 -2.14
C THR A 32 25.85 8.37 -2.25
N ARG A 33 26.68 9.40 -2.11
CA ARG A 33 28.13 9.25 -2.08
C ARG A 33 28.61 9.18 -0.64
N ILE A 34 29.37 8.13 -0.34
CA ILE A 34 30.03 7.94 0.95
C ILE A 34 31.52 8.20 0.75
N ILE A 35 32.11 9.01 1.63
CA ILE A 35 33.55 9.28 1.64
C ILE A 35 34.15 8.97 3.01
N PRO A 36 35.41 8.52 3.09
CA PRO A 36 36.14 8.44 4.35
C PRO A 36 36.50 9.86 4.83
N LEU A 37 36.26 10.13 6.11
CA LEU A 37 36.67 11.34 6.81
C LEU A 37 37.35 10.94 8.12
N ARG A 38 38.69 10.90 8.11
CA ARG A 38 39.53 10.36 9.20
C ARG A 38 39.19 8.89 9.46
N ASP A 39 38.66 8.58 10.64
CA ASP A 39 38.33 7.25 11.17
C ASP A 39 36.86 6.85 10.92
N ARG A 40 36.09 7.65 10.17
CA ARG A 40 34.66 7.44 9.94
C ARG A 40 34.27 7.63 8.49
N ALA A 41 33.21 6.95 8.07
CA ALA A 41 32.55 7.22 6.79
C ALA A 41 31.47 8.28 6.96
N VAL A 42 31.36 9.22 6.03
CA VAL A 42 30.34 10.28 6.02
C VAL A 42 29.63 10.35 4.68
N ILE A 43 28.38 10.78 4.68
CA ILE A 43 27.66 11.13 3.46
C ILE A 43 28.19 12.47 2.93
N SER A 44 28.46 12.54 1.63
CA SER A 44 28.88 13.76 0.94
C SER A 44 27.95 14.02 -0.25
N GLY A 45 27.49 15.26 -0.40
CA GLY A 45 26.59 15.66 -1.48
C GLY A 45 25.14 15.22 -1.23
N THR A 46 24.47 14.76 -2.28
CA THR A 46 23.03 14.50 -2.27
C THR A 46 22.68 13.10 -1.77
N LEU A 47 21.52 13.00 -1.14
CA LEU A 47 20.87 11.74 -0.79
C LEU A 47 19.59 11.63 -1.62
N LEU A 48 19.57 10.71 -2.58
CA LEU A 48 18.41 10.45 -3.43
C LEU A 48 17.66 9.26 -2.88
N ALA A 49 16.46 9.49 -2.35
CA ALA A 49 15.57 8.41 -1.93
C ALA A 49 14.97 7.72 -3.17
N LEU A 50 15.02 6.39 -3.18
CA LEU A 50 14.44 5.57 -4.24
C LEU A 50 13.32 4.73 -3.63
N ASP A 51 12.15 4.75 -4.27
CA ASP A 51 11.16 3.72 -3.99
C ASP A 51 11.71 2.34 -4.42
N ARG A 52 11.00 1.29 -4.02
CA ARG A 52 11.45 -0.08 -4.23
C ARG A 52 11.54 -0.43 -5.71
N ASP A 53 10.54 -0.07 -6.50
CA ASP A 53 10.46 -0.47 -7.91
C ASP A 53 11.51 0.26 -8.73
N THR A 54 11.69 1.55 -8.47
CA THR A 54 12.76 2.36 -9.07
C THR A 54 14.14 1.80 -8.72
N SER A 55 14.34 1.41 -7.46
CA SER A 55 15.61 0.80 -7.04
C SER A 55 15.87 -0.56 -7.69
N GLU A 56 14.86 -1.44 -7.79
CA GLU A 56 15.01 -2.74 -8.46
C GLU A 56 15.29 -2.54 -9.97
N ALA A 57 14.62 -1.59 -10.61
CA ALA A 57 14.87 -1.24 -12.01
C ALA A 57 16.29 -0.70 -12.24
N LEU A 58 16.80 0.12 -11.31
CA LEU A 58 18.17 0.60 -11.32
C LEU A 58 19.17 -0.56 -11.17
N LEU A 59 18.98 -1.45 -10.19
CA LEU A 59 19.85 -2.62 -9.98
C LEU A 59 19.86 -3.55 -11.20
N ALA A 60 18.70 -3.80 -11.80
CA ALA A 60 18.59 -4.59 -13.02
C ALA A 60 19.32 -3.91 -14.21
N SER A 61 19.26 -2.59 -14.30
CA SER A 61 19.91 -1.84 -15.39
C SER A 61 21.43 -1.80 -15.23
N LEU A 62 21.94 -1.58 -14.02
CA LEU A 62 23.37 -1.70 -13.71
C LEU A 62 23.88 -3.13 -13.94
N GLY A 63 23.08 -4.14 -13.59
CA GLY A 63 23.39 -5.54 -13.88
C GLY A 63 23.49 -5.83 -15.38
N ARG A 64 22.61 -5.25 -16.21
CA ARG A 64 22.68 -5.35 -17.67
C ARG A 64 23.95 -4.71 -18.22
N VAL A 65 24.28 -3.49 -17.79
CA VAL A 65 25.53 -2.79 -18.19
C VAL A 65 26.73 -3.68 -17.90
N ARG A 66 26.83 -4.23 -16.68
CA ARG A 66 27.93 -5.11 -16.29
C ARG A 66 28.03 -6.38 -17.15
N ASN A 67 26.90 -6.99 -17.47
CA ASN A 67 26.89 -8.25 -18.21
C ASN A 67 27.14 -8.05 -19.72
N GLN A 68 26.75 -6.89 -20.27
CA GLN A 68 26.83 -6.60 -21.70
C GLN A 68 28.18 -5.97 -22.08
N ALA A 69 28.77 -5.15 -21.20
CA ALA A 69 30.03 -4.46 -21.42
C ALA A 69 31.17 -5.32 -22.03
N PRO A 70 31.49 -6.52 -21.53
CA PRO A 70 32.54 -7.36 -22.12
C PRO A 70 32.22 -7.81 -23.55
N ARG A 71 30.93 -8.01 -23.86
CA ARG A 71 30.47 -8.40 -25.20
C ARG A 71 30.61 -7.24 -26.18
N ASP A 72 30.23 -6.04 -25.74
CA ASP A 72 30.36 -4.83 -26.56
C ASP A 72 31.83 -4.53 -26.87
N VAL A 73 32.71 -4.69 -25.89
CA VAL A 73 34.17 -4.61 -26.10
C VAL A 73 34.65 -5.62 -27.13
N ALA A 74 34.20 -6.87 -27.06
CA ALA A 74 34.59 -7.90 -28.01
C ALA A 74 34.09 -7.62 -29.44
N VAL A 75 32.92 -7.01 -29.59
CA VAL A 75 32.39 -6.57 -30.89
C VAL A 75 33.25 -5.44 -31.45
N VAL A 76 33.50 -4.38 -30.67
CA VAL A 76 34.32 -3.23 -31.09
C VAL A 76 35.75 -3.66 -31.41
N ALA A 77 36.34 -4.55 -30.60
CA ALA A 77 37.70 -5.05 -30.84
C ALA A 77 37.81 -5.77 -32.19
N ARG A 78 36.78 -6.53 -32.60
CA ARG A 78 36.71 -7.19 -33.90
C ARG A 78 36.56 -6.19 -35.05
N GLU A 79 35.69 -5.19 -34.89
CA GLU A 79 35.50 -4.16 -35.91
C GLU A 79 36.77 -3.33 -36.15
N LEU A 80 37.59 -3.17 -35.11
CA LEU A 80 38.85 -2.44 -35.17
C LEU A 80 40.09 -3.33 -35.48
N GLY A 81 39.93 -4.65 -35.61
CA GLY A 81 41.03 -5.59 -35.88
C GLY A 81 42.07 -5.68 -34.75
N ILE A 82 41.64 -5.50 -33.49
CA ILE A 82 42.46 -5.52 -32.27
C ILE A 82 41.98 -6.61 -31.31
N GLU A 83 41.63 -7.78 -31.85
CA GLU A 83 41.06 -8.88 -31.05
C GLU A 83 42.04 -9.39 -29.98
N ALA A 84 43.35 -9.27 -30.22
CA ALA A 84 44.38 -9.65 -29.24
C ALA A 84 44.33 -8.76 -27.98
N GLU A 85 43.81 -7.53 -28.09
CA GLU A 85 43.69 -6.58 -27.00
C GLU A 85 42.35 -6.66 -26.25
N ALA A 86 41.39 -7.46 -26.73
CA ALA A 86 40.03 -7.51 -26.21
C ALA A 86 39.96 -7.87 -24.71
N GLU A 87 40.76 -8.84 -24.25
CA GLU A 87 40.83 -9.20 -22.84
C GLU A 87 41.40 -8.07 -21.98
N ARG A 88 42.41 -7.36 -22.49
CA ARG A 88 43.03 -6.22 -21.81
C ARG A 88 42.05 -5.06 -21.67
N LEU A 89 41.29 -4.77 -22.72
CA LEU A 89 40.24 -3.74 -22.73
C LEU A 89 39.09 -4.11 -21.80
N ALA A 90 38.66 -5.38 -21.78
CA ALA A 90 37.65 -5.85 -20.84
C ALA A 90 38.13 -5.73 -19.38
N GLY A 91 39.42 -5.93 -19.11
CA GLY A 91 40.03 -5.74 -17.79
C GLY A 91 39.98 -4.30 -17.27
N ILE A 92 39.86 -3.29 -18.14
CA ILE A 92 39.68 -1.88 -17.75
C ILE A 92 38.27 -1.62 -17.22
N LEU A 93 37.29 -2.43 -17.64
CA LEU A 93 35.89 -2.37 -17.22
C LEU A 93 35.67 -3.03 -15.86
N THR A 94 36.38 -2.53 -14.86
CA THR A 94 36.20 -2.91 -13.45
C THR A 94 34.77 -2.59 -13.00
N PRO A 95 34.28 -3.21 -11.90
CA PRO A 95 32.98 -2.85 -11.31
C PRO A 95 32.85 -1.35 -11.03
N ASP A 96 33.95 -0.69 -10.65
CA ASP A 96 33.98 0.74 -10.34
C ASP A 96 33.91 1.59 -11.62
N THR A 97 34.63 1.19 -12.67
CA THR A 97 34.56 1.83 -13.98
C THR A 97 33.14 1.74 -14.55
N LEU A 98 32.54 0.54 -14.49
CA LEU A 98 31.18 0.30 -14.96
C LEU A 98 30.13 1.07 -14.15
N LEU A 99 30.31 1.17 -12.83
CA LEU A 99 29.45 2.00 -11.99
C LEU A 99 29.60 3.48 -12.33
N GLY A 100 30.82 3.94 -12.62
CA GLY A 100 31.07 5.30 -13.11
C GLY A 100 30.37 5.59 -14.44
N LEU A 101 30.48 4.67 -15.40
CA LEU A 101 29.79 4.76 -16.69
C LEU A 101 28.26 4.70 -16.54
N GLY A 102 27.76 3.90 -15.61
CA GLY A 102 26.32 3.74 -15.33
C GLY A 102 25.75 4.79 -14.37
N ALA A 103 26.55 5.73 -13.84
CA ALA A 103 26.12 6.66 -12.81
C ALA A 103 24.92 7.53 -13.23
N PHE A 104 24.83 7.87 -14.51
CA PHE A 104 23.70 8.64 -15.05
C PHE A 104 22.34 7.95 -14.88
N LEU A 105 22.31 6.60 -14.84
CA LEU A 105 21.08 5.83 -14.64
C LEU A 105 20.48 6.13 -13.27
N VAL A 106 21.31 6.38 -12.26
CA VAL A 106 20.86 6.70 -10.90
C VAL A 106 19.97 7.95 -10.92
N THR A 107 20.49 9.04 -11.51
CA THR A 107 19.77 10.32 -11.55
C THR A 107 18.57 10.26 -12.49
N ASN A 108 18.68 9.60 -13.65
CA ASN A 108 17.60 9.54 -14.63
C ASN A 108 16.40 8.73 -14.13
N LEU A 109 16.62 7.54 -13.56
CA LEU A 109 15.52 6.75 -12.99
C LEU A 109 14.89 7.43 -11.77
N TRP A 110 15.72 8.04 -10.92
CA TRP A 110 15.22 8.82 -9.79
C TRP A 110 14.36 10.01 -10.25
N LEU A 111 14.82 10.76 -11.25
CA LEU A 111 14.10 11.93 -11.76
C LEU A 111 12.80 11.53 -12.44
N ASP A 112 12.81 10.51 -13.29
CA ASP A 112 11.60 9.98 -13.94
C ASP A 112 10.56 9.52 -12.91
N ALA A 113 10.98 8.77 -11.88
CA ALA A 113 10.09 8.34 -10.81
C ALA A 113 9.55 9.53 -9.98
N THR A 114 10.40 10.51 -9.70
CA THR A 114 10.03 11.72 -8.95
C THR A 114 9.06 12.58 -9.74
N LEU A 115 9.31 12.80 -11.04
CA LEU A 115 8.43 13.54 -11.94
C LEU A 115 7.10 12.82 -12.10
N LYS A 116 7.10 11.50 -12.36
CA LYS A 116 5.86 10.71 -12.40
C LYS A 116 5.10 10.77 -11.09
N SER A 117 5.78 10.75 -9.95
CA SER A 117 5.12 10.90 -8.64
C SER A 117 4.57 12.31 -8.42
N ALA A 118 5.19 13.35 -8.99
CA ALA A 118 4.74 14.73 -8.89
C ALA A 118 3.63 15.06 -9.91
N GLU A 119 3.71 14.45 -11.10
CA GLU A 119 2.72 14.50 -12.19
C GLU A 119 1.52 13.61 -11.91
N ARG A 120 1.64 12.65 -10.99
CA ARG A 120 0.55 11.82 -10.42
C ARG A 120 -0.46 12.68 -9.67
N THR A 121 -1.14 13.49 -10.46
CA THR A 121 -2.45 14.08 -10.23
C THR A 121 -3.52 13.08 -10.66
N ASP A 122 -3.17 12.07 -11.47
CA ASP A 122 -3.98 10.92 -11.82
C ASP A 122 -3.88 9.84 -10.73
N ARG A 123 -4.76 10.00 -9.75
CA ARG A 123 -5.14 8.90 -8.86
C ARG A 123 -5.45 7.69 -9.73
N ALA A 124 -4.92 6.52 -9.36
CA ALA A 124 -5.47 5.27 -9.85
C ALA A 124 -6.99 5.38 -9.71
N GLU A 125 -7.74 5.32 -10.81
CA GLU A 125 -9.20 5.43 -10.77
C GLU A 125 -9.70 4.35 -9.80
N LEU A 126 -10.07 4.76 -8.59
CA LEU A 126 -10.55 3.84 -7.59
C LEU A 126 -11.98 3.53 -7.97
N LEU A 127 -12.22 2.28 -8.36
CA LEU A 127 -13.53 1.81 -8.78
C LEU A 127 -14.16 0.98 -7.65
N ASN A 128 -15.47 1.06 -7.50
CA ASN A 128 -16.23 0.13 -6.65
C ASN A 128 -16.32 -1.26 -7.33
N THR A 129 -16.96 -2.23 -6.67
CA THR A 129 -17.17 -3.59 -7.22
C THR A 129 -18.08 -3.66 -8.45
N ASP A 130 -18.78 -2.57 -8.74
CA ASP A 130 -19.70 -2.43 -9.87
C ASP A 130 -18.99 -1.75 -11.07
N GLY A 131 -17.73 -1.32 -10.90
CA GLY A 131 -16.94 -0.65 -11.93
C GLY A 131 -17.11 0.88 -11.96
N ASP A 132 -17.88 1.47 -11.04
CA ASP A 132 -18.07 2.92 -10.98
C ASP A 132 -16.90 3.60 -10.27
N PRO A 133 -16.53 4.84 -10.66
CA PRO A 133 -15.66 5.69 -9.86
C PRO A 133 -16.19 5.88 -8.43
N LEU A 134 -15.30 5.80 -7.45
CA LEU A 134 -15.65 6.04 -6.05
C LEU A 134 -15.97 7.53 -5.85
N GLU A 135 -17.22 7.82 -5.54
CA GLU A 135 -17.70 9.13 -5.08
C GLU A 135 -18.71 8.84 -3.97
N PHE A 136 -18.33 9.14 -2.73
CA PHE A 136 -19.17 8.82 -1.58
C PHE A 136 -20.41 9.70 -1.61
N THR A 137 -21.56 9.05 -1.72
CA THR A 137 -22.85 9.74 -1.81
C THR A 137 -23.71 9.30 -0.64
N THR A 138 -24.20 10.27 0.13
CA THR A 138 -25.15 10.03 1.21
C THR A 138 -26.48 10.69 0.89
N LEU A 139 -27.55 9.91 0.85
CA LEU A 139 -28.91 10.42 0.74
C LEU A 139 -29.53 10.53 2.12
N HIS A 140 -30.02 11.71 2.45
CA HIS A 140 -30.60 12.05 3.74
C HIS A 140 -32.10 12.28 3.63
N PHE A 141 -32.89 11.34 4.11
CA PHE A 141 -34.36 11.38 4.11
C PHE A 141 -34.89 11.91 5.46
N PRO A 142 -35.39 13.15 5.53
CA PRO A 142 -35.94 13.70 6.77
C PRO A 142 -37.33 13.10 7.03
N LEU A 143 -37.59 12.62 8.24
CA LEU A 143 -38.89 12.03 8.58
C LEU A 143 -40.01 13.09 8.66
N LEU A 144 -41.19 12.73 8.14
CA LEU A 144 -42.42 13.51 8.32
C LEU A 144 -42.84 13.55 9.80
N ALA A 145 -43.56 14.61 10.18
CA ALA A 145 -44.07 14.77 11.53
C ALA A 145 -44.95 13.57 11.94
N GLY A 146 -44.83 13.09 13.18
CA GLY A 146 -45.60 11.96 13.70
C GLY A 146 -45.13 10.56 13.27
N VAL A 147 -44.15 10.43 12.37
CA VAL A 147 -43.58 9.12 12.02
C VAL A 147 -42.77 8.55 13.18
N THR A 148 -43.06 7.30 13.54
CA THR A 148 -42.43 6.59 14.65
C THR A 148 -41.39 5.59 14.15
N ALA A 149 -40.37 5.32 14.97
CA ALA A 149 -39.32 4.35 14.63
C ALA A 149 -39.87 2.93 14.31
N PRO A 150 -40.86 2.38 15.05
CA PRO A 150 -41.45 1.08 14.69
C PRO A 150 -42.10 1.08 13.30
N ARG A 151 -42.82 2.15 12.93
CA ARG A 151 -43.46 2.26 11.61
C ARG A 151 -42.41 2.31 10.49
N LEU A 152 -41.33 3.05 10.70
CA LEU A 152 -40.21 3.11 9.76
C LEU A 152 -39.53 1.74 9.60
N ARG A 153 -39.25 1.05 10.71
CA ARG A 153 -38.64 -0.29 10.67
C ARG A 153 -39.53 -1.31 9.96
N ALA A 154 -40.83 -1.27 10.22
CA ALA A 154 -41.80 -2.15 9.56
C ALA A 154 -41.81 -1.93 8.04
N ALA A 155 -41.68 -0.67 7.59
CA ALA A 155 -41.55 -0.37 6.18
C ALA A 155 -40.23 -0.92 5.61
N LEU A 156 -39.08 -0.65 6.24
CA LEU A 156 -37.77 -1.16 5.75
C LEU A 156 -37.68 -2.69 5.73
N ALA A 157 -38.38 -3.38 6.62
CA ALA A 157 -38.43 -4.85 6.67
C ALA A 157 -39.11 -5.48 5.44
N THR A 158 -39.83 -4.70 4.62
CA THR A 158 -40.42 -5.20 3.36
C THR A 158 -39.41 -5.28 2.21
N ILE A 159 -38.19 -4.76 2.40
CA ILE A 159 -37.13 -4.75 1.39
C ILE A 159 -36.19 -5.94 1.63
N PRO A 160 -36.22 -6.99 0.79
CA PRO A 160 -35.43 -8.21 1.04
C PRO A 160 -33.91 -7.99 1.01
N ALA A 161 -33.46 -6.99 0.25
CA ALA A 161 -32.05 -6.65 0.12
C ALA A 161 -31.48 -5.94 1.36
N LEU A 162 -32.32 -5.50 2.31
CA LEU A 162 -31.88 -4.86 3.55
C LEU A 162 -31.80 -5.88 4.68
N ARG A 163 -30.58 -6.16 5.14
CA ARG A 163 -30.35 -6.97 6.34
C ARG A 163 -30.24 -6.07 7.56
N GLN A 164 -31.17 -6.20 8.49
CA GLN A 164 -31.12 -5.47 9.75
C GLN A 164 -30.00 -6.01 10.64
N GLU A 165 -29.13 -5.11 11.13
CA GLU A 165 -28.08 -5.45 12.09
C GLU A 165 -28.51 -5.05 13.51
N ASN A 166 -29.18 -3.90 13.64
CA ASN A 166 -29.72 -3.42 14.91
C ASN A 166 -30.95 -2.51 14.71
N ALA A 167 -31.48 -1.93 15.78
CA ALA A 167 -32.72 -1.15 15.77
C ALA A 167 -32.70 0.12 14.89
N GLY A 168 -31.51 0.56 14.43
CA GLY A 168 -31.35 1.74 13.59
C GLY A 168 -30.35 1.56 12.45
N PHE A 169 -29.91 0.33 12.13
CA PHE A 169 -28.88 0.10 11.12
C PHE A 169 -29.18 -1.14 10.28
N TRP A 170 -29.04 -0.99 8.96
CA TRP A 170 -29.23 -2.04 7.96
C TRP A 170 -28.10 -2.03 6.95
N ASN A 171 -27.68 -3.23 6.54
CA ASN A 171 -26.78 -3.42 5.41
C ASN A 171 -27.60 -3.69 4.15
N TRP A 172 -27.33 -2.95 3.07
CA TRP A 172 -27.90 -3.24 1.76
C TRP A 172 -26.99 -4.21 1.03
N LEU A 173 -27.49 -5.42 0.79
CA LEU A 173 -26.72 -6.52 0.21
C LEU A 173 -26.95 -6.64 -1.29
N ALA A 174 -25.91 -7.10 -2.00
CA ALA A 174 -26.04 -7.54 -3.38
C ALA A 174 -26.87 -8.83 -3.47
N GLU A 175 -27.43 -9.08 -4.66
CA GLU A 175 -28.13 -10.33 -4.96
C GLU A 175 -27.24 -11.56 -4.68
N PRO A 176 -27.80 -12.64 -4.11
CA PRO A 176 -27.06 -13.87 -3.86
C PRO A 176 -26.38 -14.39 -5.14
N GLY A 177 -25.05 -14.51 -5.12
CA GLY A 177 -24.25 -14.97 -6.26
C GLY A 177 -23.71 -13.86 -7.18
N ALA A 178 -24.01 -12.58 -6.89
CA ALA A 178 -23.35 -11.46 -7.56
C ALA A 178 -21.83 -11.49 -7.28
N LYS A 179 -21.04 -11.75 -8.32
CA LYS A 179 -19.57 -11.65 -8.25
C LYS A 179 -19.16 -10.21 -8.50
N ALA A 180 -18.21 -9.70 -7.72
CA ALA A 180 -17.54 -8.44 -8.03
C ALA A 180 -17.04 -8.51 -9.48
N GLN A 181 -17.32 -7.47 -10.29
CA GLN A 181 -16.85 -7.47 -11.66
C GLN A 181 -15.31 -7.49 -11.65
N THR A 182 -14.72 -8.45 -12.35
CA THR A 182 -13.27 -8.49 -12.53
C THR A 182 -12.87 -7.29 -13.38
N VAL A 183 -12.37 -6.24 -12.74
CA VAL A 183 -11.77 -5.10 -13.46
C VAL A 183 -10.64 -5.66 -14.34
N PRO A 184 -10.61 -5.35 -15.65
CA PRO A 184 -9.58 -5.85 -16.54
C PRO A 184 -8.19 -5.41 -16.04
N ARG A 185 -7.24 -6.34 -16.10
CA ARG A 185 -5.84 -6.28 -15.62
C ARG A 185 -4.99 -5.12 -16.16
N ARG A 186 -5.58 -4.20 -16.94
CA ARG A 186 -4.94 -2.99 -17.50
C ARG A 186 -5.35 -1.69 -16.80
N ALA A 187 -6.38 -1.68 -15.96
CA ALA A 187 -6.66 -0.55 -15.10
C ALA A 187 -5.96 -0.76 -13.75
N THR A 188 -5.09 0.16 -13.36
CA THR A 188 -4.38 0.21 -12.08
C THR A 188 -5.30 0.54 -10.89
N GLY A 189 -6.62 0.44 -11.05
CA GLY A 189 -7.61 0.74 -10.02
C GLY A 189 -7.62 -0.28 -8.89
N GLN A 190 -7.52 0.18 -7.63
CA GLN A 190 -7.78 -0.66 -6.46
C GLN A 190 -9.29 -0.73 -6.22
N THR A 191 -9.84 -1.94 -6.12
CA THR A 191 -11.27 -2.15 -5.83
C THR A 191 -11.51 -2.14 -4.32
N PHE A 192 -12.40 -1.26 -3.85
CA PHE A 192 -12.86 -1.28 -2.46
C PHE A 192 -14.02 -2.27 -2.30
N ILE A 193 -13.83 -3.28 -1.46
CA ILE A 193 -14.83 -4.32 -1.17
C ILE A 193 -15.16 -4.27 0.32
N THR A 194 -16.45 -4.15 0.65
CA THR A 194 -16.97 -4.40 2.00
C THR A 194 -17.87 -5.62 1.93
N THR A 195 -17.51 -6.66 2.69
CA THR A 195 -18.27 -7.92 2.78
C THR A 195 -18.71 -8.17 4.21
N MET A 196 -19.86 -8.80 4.39
CA MET A 196 -20.27 -9.35 5.68
C MET A 196 -19.46 -10.61 6.03
N ASP A 197 -19.57 -11.10 7.27
CA ASP A 197 -18.90 -12.32 7.74
C ASP A 197 -19.26 -13.59 6.94
N ASP A 198 -20.44 -13.60 6.29
CA ASP A 198 -20.92 -14.68 5.41
C ASP A 198 -20.45 -14.53 3.95
N GLY A 199 -19.62 -13.53 3.65
CA GLY A 199 -19.10 -13.24 2.32
C GLY A 199 -20.05 -12.45 1.41
N SER A 200 -21.25 -12.07 1.87
CA SER A 200 -22.15 -11.23 1.09
C SER A 200 -21.58 -9.83 0.86
N LEU A 201 -21.74 -9.32 -0.36
CA LEU A 201 -21.25 -8.01 -0.76
C LEU A 201 -22.19 -6.91 -0.27
N VAL A 202 -21.65 -5.94 0.48
CA VAL A 202 -22.39 -4.76 0.95
C VAL A 202 -22.32 -3.67 -0.11
N LEU A 203 -23.48 -3.27 -0.63
CA LEU A 203 -23.63 -2.20 -1.63
C LEU A 203 -23.72 -0.82 -0.98
N GLY A 204 -24.27 -0.75 0.22
CA GLY A 204 -24.39 0.47 1.02
C GLY A 204 -24.97 0.18 2.40
N THR A 205 -25.08 1.22 3.22
CA THR A 205 -25.62 1.12 4.58
C THR A 205 -26.75 2.11 4.78
N VAL A 206 -27.80 1.67 5.45
CA VAL A 206 -28.92 2.51 5.83
C VAL A 206 -28.89 2.71 7.35
N GLU A 207 -28.88 3.95 7.81
CA GLU A 207 -28.88 4.30 9.23
C GLU A 207 -30.06 5.22 9.56
N PHE A 208 -30.78 4.89 10.64
CA PHE A 208 -31.80 5.70 11.23
C PHE A 208 -31.28 6.33 12.53
N LYS A 209 -31.15 7.66 12.53
CA LYS A 209 -30.67 8.43 13.69
C LYS A 209 -31.45 9.72 13.87
N GLY A 210 -31.96 9.95 15.08
CA GLY A 210 -32.78 11.12 15.39
C GLY A 210 -34.07 11.15 14.56
N ARG A 211 -34.22 12.19 13.72
CA ARG A 211 -35.37 12.34 12.79
C ARG A 211 -34.96 12.19 11.32
N ARG A 212 -33.92 11.42 11.03
CA ARG A 212 -33.36 11.26 9.69
C ARG A 212 -33.02 9.80 9.42
N LEU A 213 -33.41 9.32 8.24
CA LEU A 213 -32.90 8.08 7.66
C LEU A 213 -31.82 8.47 6.64
N SER A 214 -30.67 7.79 6.64
CA SER A 214 -29.57 8.06 5.71
C SER A 214 -29.18 6.80 4.97
N LEU A 215 -29.00 6.88 3.65
CA LEU A 215 -28.38 5.83 2.84
C LEU A 215 -26.99 6.32 2.44
N ALA A 216 -25.95 5.62 2.87
CA ALA A 216 -24.56 5.88 2.48
C ALA A 216 -24.09 4.83 1.47
N VAL A 217 -23.55 5.29 0.34
CA VAL A 217 -23.01 4.48 -0.75
C VAL A 217 -21.73 5.09 -1.28
N ASN A 218 -21.02 4.35 -2.12
CA ASN A 218 -19.72 4.74 -2.65
C ASN A 218 -19.72 5.08 -4.16
N SER A 219 -20.90 5.21 -4.78
CA SER A 219 -21.05 5.79 -6.12
C SER A 219 -22.41 6.46 -6.29
N PRO A 220 -22.55 7.46 -7.21
CA PRO A 220 -23.84 8.08 -7.51
C PRO A 220 -24.82 7.08 -8.14
N ALA A 221 -24.33 6.13 -8.94
CA ALA A 221 -25.15 5.07 -9.52
C ALA A 221 -25.81 4.18 -8.44
N ARG A 222 -25.07 3.84 -7.38
CA ARG A 222 -25.64 3.14 -6.22
C ARG A 222 -26.62 4.02 -5.45
N ALA A 223 -26.41 5.33 -5.41
CA ALA A 223 -27.31 6.25 -4.71
C ALA A 223 -28.68 6.27 -5.40
N GLU A 224 -28.71 6.38 -6.73
CA GLU A 224 -29.94 6.31 -7.51
C GLU A 224 -30.63 4.95 -7.39
N ARG A 225 -29.87 3.84 -7.46
CA ARG A 225 -30.42 2.49 -7.24
C ARG A 225 -31.03 2.33 -5.85
N GLY A 226 -30.34 2.77 -4.81
CA GLY A 226 -30.83 2.68 -3.44
C GLY A 226 -32.00 3.63 -3.18
N ARG A 227 -32.02 4.80 -3.83
CA ARG A 227 -33.16 5.73 -3.83
C ARG A 227 -34.39 5.07 -4.44
N ALA A 228 -34.28 4.50 -5.63
CA ALA A 228 -35.38 3.81 -6.31
C ALA A 228 -35.91 2.61 -5.51
N MET A 229 -35.04 1.94 -4.75
CA MET A 229 -35.42 0.86 -3.83
C MET A 229 -36.19 1.39 -2.59
N LEU A 230 -35.76 2.52 -2.02
CA LEU A 230 -36.31 3.07 -0.77
C LEU A 230 -37.57 3.92 -0.97
N GLU A 231 -37.64 4.73 -2.02
CA GLU A 231 -38.73 5.71 -2.23
C GLU A 231 -40.14 5.09 -2.22
N PRO A 232 -40.42 3.94 -2.89
CA PRO A 232 -41.76 3.35 -2.88
C PRO A 232 -42.22 2.94 -1.48
N VAL A 233 -41.28 2.51 -0.64
CA VAL A 233 -41.54 2.01 0.72
C VAL A 233 -41.62 3.16 1.74
N LEU A 234 -40.98 4.28 1.44
CA LEU A 234 -40.88 5.44 2.33
C LEU A 234 -41.76 6.63 1.95
N ALA A 235 -42.53 6.55 0.85
CA ALA A 235 -43.26 7.67 0.25
C ALA A 235 -44.08 8.52 1.25
N ASP A 236 -44.76 7.88 2.22
CA ASP A 236 -45.58 8.57 3.24
C ASP A 236 -44.86 8.76 4.60
N LEU A 237 -43.57 8.45 4.66
CA LEU A 237 -42.77 8.44 5.90
C LEU A 237 -41.69 9.52 5.92
N VAL A 238 -41.19 9.91 4.76
CA VAL A 238 -40.06 10.83 4.64
C VAL A 238 -40.35 11.94 3.63
N ARG A 239 -39.62 13.04 3.76
CA ARG A 239 -39.54 14.09 2.74
C ARG A 239 -38.49 13.71 1.70
N ALA A 240 -38.50 14.43 0.58
CA ALA A 240 -37.49 14.30 -0.46
C ALA A 240 -36.07 14.34 0.13
N PRO A 241 -35.15 13.46 -0.32
CA PRO A 241 -33.82 13.37 0.26
C PRO A 241 -32.96 14.59 -0.09
N LEU A 242 -32.10 14.98 0.84
CA LEU A 242 -30.94 15.82 0.54
C LEU A 242 -29.78 14.90 0.13
N THR A 243 -29.12 15.22 -0.97
CA THR A 243 -27.95 14.47 -1.45
C THR A 243 -26.67 15.18 -1.05
N GLU A 244 -25.85 14.52 -0.25
CA GLU A 244 -24.48 14.93 0.05
C GLU A 244 -23.52 14.09 -0.79
N ARG A 245 -22.63 14.76 -1.53
CA ARG A 245 -21.57 14.12 -2.32
C ARG A 245 -20.23 14.56 -1.79
N THR A 246 -19.38 13.60 -1.46
CA THR A 246 -18.04 13.85 -0.99
C THR A 246 -17.07 13.17 -1.95
N ASP A 247 -16.25 14.00 -2.59
CA ASP A 247 -15.13 13.54 -3.41
C ASP A 247 -14.13 12.78 -2.53
N LEU A 248 -13.55 11.70 -3.06
CA LEU A 248 -12.38 11.04 -2.51
C LEU A 248 -11.28 12.04 -2.11
N ASP A 249 -11.06 13.09 -2.91
CA ASP A 249 -10.04 14.11 -2.65
C ASP A 249 -10.31 14.87 -1.37
N GLN A 250 -11.56 15.30 -1.19
CA GLN A 250 -11.97 15.95 0.04
C GLN A 250 -11.93 14.98 1.21
N MET A 251 -12.32 13.72 1.05
CA MET A 251 -12.30 12.74 2.14
C MET A 251 -10.87 12.32 2.56
N LEU A 252 -9.93 12.23 1.61
CA LEU A 252 -8.52 11.94 1.89
C LEU A 252 -7.78 13.17 2.43
N ALA A 253 -8.17 14.38 2.01
CA ALA A 253 -7.63 15.63 2.52
C ALA A 253 -8.22 16.02 3.89
N THR A 254 -9.46 15.61 4.18
CA THR A 254 -10.05 15.72 5.50
C THR A 254 -9.35 14.72 6.40
N GLU A 255 -8.42 15.20 7.24
CA GLU A 255 -7.90 14.38 8.32
C GLU A 255 -9.12 13.83 9.08
N ARG A 256 -9.30 12.51 9.06
CA ARG A 256 -10.32 11.87 9.90
C ARG A 256 -10.10 12.43 11.30
N PRO A 257 -11.13 13.00 11.95
CA PRO A 257 -11.00 13.39 13.33
C PRO A 257 -10.43 12.18 14.08
N PRO A 258 -9.42 12.39 14.95
CA PRO A 258 -8.80 11.29 15.65
C PRO A 258 -9.92 10.45 16.27
N PRO A 259 -9.82 9.10 16.19
CA PRO A 259 -10.82 8.25 16.80
C PRO A 259 -11.06 8.71 18.24
N ALA A 260 -12.31 8.64 18.68
CA ALA A 260 -12.69 9.08 20.02
C ALA A 260 -11.69 8.50 21.04
N PRO A 261 -11.23 9.30 22.02
CA PRO A 261 -10.24 8.84 22.97
C PRO A 261 -10.71 7.52 23.57
N THR A 262 -9.88 6.48 23.47
CA THR A 262 -10.25 5.14 23.95
C THR A 262 -10.40 5.11 25.48
N GLY A 263 -10.00 6.18 26.16
CA GLY A 263 -9.90 6.27 27.62
C GLY A 263 -8.67 5.55 28.18
N LEU A 264 -7.88 4.90 27.32
CA LEU A 264 -6.66 4.20 27.69
C LEU A 264 -5.46 5.16 27.67
N SER A 265 -4.45 4.84 28.49
CA SER A 265 -3.16 5.50 28.37
C SER A 265 -2.47 5.10 27.05
N PRO A 266 -1.54 5.93 26.51
CA PRO A 266 -0.79 5.60 25.29
C PRO A 266 -0.06 4.25 25.37
N GLU A 267 0.37 3.85 26.57
CA GLU A 267 1.03 2.57 26.80
C GLU A 267 0.07 1.39 26.64
N GLN A 268 -1.14 1.51 27.19
CA GLN A 268 -2.19 0.49 27.06
C GLN A 268 -2.72 0.41 25.62
N GLU A 269 -2.92 1.53 24.94
CA GLU A 269 -3.26 1.54 23.51
C GLU A 269 -2.19 0.81 22.69
N ARG A 270 -0.92 1.08 22.99
CA ARG A 270 0.19 0.42 22.33
C ARG A 270 0.19 -1.09 22.56
N GLU A 271 0.00 -1.52 23.80
CA GLU A 271 -0.05 -2.93 24.14
C GLU A 271 -1.19 -3.66 23.41
N VAL A 272 -2.41 -3.10 23.43
CA VAL A 272 -3.57 -3.69 22.74
C VAL A 272 -3.31 -3.79 21.23
N VAL A 273 -2.79 -2.74 20.61
CA VAL A 273 -2.46 -2.75 19.18
C VAL A 273 -1.37 -3.78 18.88
N HIS A 274 -0.32 -3.86 19.70
CA HIS A 274 0.78 -4.81 19.51
C HIS A 274 0.29 -6.25 19.64
N GLN A 275 -0.54 -6.56 20.65
CA GLN A 275 -1.16 -7.88 20.81
C GLN A 275 -2.05 -8.24 19.61
N GLY A 276 -2.82 -7.28 19.10
CA GLY A 276 -3.65 -7.45 17.90
C GLY A 276 -2.81 -7.73 16.65
N LEU A 277 -1.71 -7.01 16.45
CA LEU A 277 -0.77 -7.24 15.34
C LEU A 277 -0.08 -8.59 15.46
N ASP A 278 0.28 -9.00 16.68
CA ASP A 278 0.85 -10.31 16.98
C ASP A 278 -0.11 -11.44 16.56
N ALA A 279 -1.37 -11.36 16.98
CA ALA A 279 -2.40 -12.32 16.61
C ALA A 279 -2.71 -12.30 15.10
N HIS A 280 -2.74 -11.12 14.48
CA HIS A 280 -2.92 -10.95 13.05
C HIS A 280 -1.79 -11.64 12.27
N TYR A 281 -0.53 -11.30 12.54
CA TYR A 281 0.60 -11.83 11.78
C TYR A 281 0.80 -13.34 12.03
N ARG A 282 0.45 -13.88 13.21
CA ARG A 282 0.43 -15.33 13.43
C ARG A 282 -0.50 -16.04 12.45
N ARG A 283 -1.68 -15.48 12.16
CA ARG A 283 -2.60 -16.02 11.14
C ARG A 283 -2.03 -15.87 9.73
N VAL A 284 -1.49 -14.70 9.40
CA VAL A 284 -0.91 -14.41 8.07
C VAL A 284 0.21 -15.39 7.69
N LEU A 285 0.94 -15.95 8.66
CA LEU A 285 1.97 -16.96 8.40
C LEU A 285 1.45 -18.22 7.69
N ASP A 286 0.17 -18.54 7.89
CA ASP A 286 -0.51 -19.71 7.35
C ASP A 286 -1.49 -19.37 6.22
N GLU A 287 -1.61 -18.08 5.86
CA GLU A 287 -2.49 -17.60 4.79
C GLU A 287 -1.71 -17.24 3.51
N PRO A 288 -2.31 -17.41 2.32
CA PRO A 288 -1.73 -16.97 1.05
C PRO A 288 -1.46 -15.45 1.02
N VAL A 289 -0.20 -15.05 0.80
CA VAL A 289 0.17 -13.63 0.67
C VAL A 289 0.41 -13.30 -0.82
N PRO A 290 -0.32 -12.33 -1.41
CA PRO A 290 -0.14 -11.94 -2.81
C PRO A 290 1.31 -11.52 -3.15
N ALA A 291 1.97 -10.77 -2.25
CA ALA A 291 3.37 -10.35 -2.41
C ALA A 291 4.36 -11.54 -2.47
N LEU A 292 3.95 -12.73 -2.02
CA LEU A 292 4.72 -13.98 -2.09
C LEU A 292 4.24 -14.90 -3.23
N GLY A 293 3.48 -14.37 -4.19
CA GLY A 293 2.90 -15.12 -5.30
C GLY A 293 1.77 -16.05 -4.87
N GLY A 294 0.98 -15.66 -3.87
CA GLY A 294 -0.14 -16.46 -3.35
C GLY A 294 0.30 -17.66 -2.51
N LYS A 295 1.56 -17.71 -2.06
CA LYS A 295 2.05 -18.71 -1.12
C LYS A 295 1.97 -18.19 0.31
N THR A 296 1.87 -19.10 1.27
CA THR A 296 2.02 -18.75 2.69
C THR A 296 3.47 -18.38 2.98
N PRO A 297 3.74 -17.45 3.92
CA PRO A 297 5.10 -17.11 4.35
C PRO A 297 5.93 -18.34 4.74
N ARG A 298 5.35 -19.28 5.50
CA ARG A 298 6.03 -20.53 5.89
C ARG A 298 6.40 -21.40 4.69
N ALA A 299 5.49 -21.53 3.71
CA ALA A 299 5.75 -22.32 2.51
C ALA A 299 6.82 -21.66 1.62
N ALA A 300 6.75 -20.33 1.46
CA ALA A 300 7.72 -19.57 0.68
C ALA A 300 9.15 -19.70 1.27
N ALA A 301 9.29 -19.65 2.60
CA ALA A 301 10.57 -19.74 3.28
C ALA A 301 11.34 -21.07 3.08
N LYS A 302 10.70 -22.12 2.55
CA LYS A 302 11.34 -23.43 2.32
C LYS A 302 12.36 -23.42 1.18
N THR A 303 12.25 -22.50 0.22
CA THR A 303 13.13 -22.45 -0.97
C THR A 303 14.08 -21.27 -0.92
N ALA A 304 15.24 -21.34 -1.56
CA ALA A 304 16.17 -20.21 -1.60
C ALA A 304 15.54 -18.94 -2.23
N LYS A 305 14.85 -19.11 -3.37
CA LYS A 305 14.10 -18.02 -4.03
C LYS A 305 12.98 -17.47 -3.15
N GLY A 306 12.23 -18.35 -2.50
CA GLY A 306 11.13 -17.93 -1.62
C GLY A 306 11.60 -17.28 -0.31
N ARG A 307 12.75 -17.68 0.26
CA ARG A 307 13.38 -16.96 1.38
C ARG A 307 13.73 -15.53 1.00
N ALA A 308 14.27 -15.31 -0.21
CA ALA A 308 14.55 -13.97 -0.70
C ALA A 308 13.26 -13.12 -0.81
N ALA A 309 12.16 -13.72 -1.29
CA ALA A 309 10.85 -13.06 -1.35
C ALA A 309 10.25 -12.77 0.04
N VAL A 310 10.41 -13.70 0.99
CA VAL A 310 9.98 -13.50 2.39
C VAL A 310 10.77 -12.38 3.06
N VAL A 311 12.10 -12.35 2.92
CA VAL A 311 12.94 -11.25 3.42
C VAL A 311 12.51 -9.93 2.81
N ALA A 312 12.27 -9.92 1.50
CA ALA A 312 11.76 -8.76 0.80
C ALA A 312 10.41 -8.26 1.37
N TRP A 313 9.49 -9.17 1.66
CA TRP A 313 8.19 -8.85 2.26
C TRP A 313 8.33 -8.32 3.70
N LEU A 314 9.14 -8.95 4.55
CA LEU A 314 9.37 -8.50 5.94
C LEU A 314 10.01 -7.11 6.00
N LYS A 315 10.98 -6.82 5.13
CA LYS A 315 11.57 -5.47 5.01
C LYS A 315 10.53 -4.42 4.61
N MET A 316 9.56 -4.79 3.77
CA MET A 316 8.46 -3.89 3.39
C MET A 316 7.51 -3.61 4.56
N LEU A 317 7.18 -4.63 5.37
CA LEU A 317 6.36 -4.42 6.58
C LEU A 317 7.03 -3.48 7.58
N GLU A 318 8.31 -3.72 7.89
CA GLU A 318 9.08 -2.87 8.82
C GLU A 318 9.25 -1.44 8.29
N ASN A 319 9.47 -1.27 6.99
CA ASN A 319 9.56 0.05 6.37
C ASN A 319 8.22 0.81 6.46
N HIS A 320 7.10 0.13 6.18
CA HIS A 320 5.77 0.70 6.25
C HIS A 320 5.40 1.11 7.68
N SER A 321 5.69 0.26 8.67
CA SER A 321 5.52 0.58 10.08
C SER A 321 6.36 1.79 10.49
N GLY A 322 7.64 1.84 10.11
CA GLY A 322 8.51 2.98 10.41
C GLY A 322 8.04 4.32 9.82
N ARG A 323 7.25 4.30 8.74
CA ARG A 323 6.71 5.50 8.10
C ARG A 323 5.44 6.06 8.77
N GLN A 324 4.87 5.35 9.74
CA GLN A 324 3.72 5.84 10.50
C GLN A 324 4.05 7.12 11.27
N LYS A 325 3.03 7.97 11.52
CA LYS A 325 3.19 9.22 12.27
C LYS A 325 3.77 8.93 13.67
N PRO A 326 4.65 9.80 14.23
CA PRO A 326 5.10 9.70 15.61
C PRO A 326 3.91 9.60 16.58
N GLY A 327 3.98 8.68 17.54
CA GLY A 327 2.90 8.41 18.49
C GLY A 327 1.87 7.38 18.01
N ASN A 328 1.88 6.97 16.74
CA ASN A 328 1.09 5.82 16.30
C ASN A 328 1.68 4.52 16.90
N PRO A 329 0.90 3.71 17.65
CA PRO A 329 1.35 2.42 18.18
C PRO A 329 2.04 1.51 17.16
N MET A 330 1.55 1.49 15.91
CA MET A 330 2.10 0.68 14.83
C MET A 330 3.52 1.08 14.44
N ALA A 331 3.95 2.33 14.70
CA ALA A 331 5.30 2.81 14.40
C ALA A 331 6.39 2.13 15.24
N SER A 332 6.00 1.54 16.37
CA SER A 332 6.91 0.97 17.38
C SER A 332 6.85 -0.55 17.48
N TYR A 333 6.10 -1.22 16.59
CA TYR A 333 5.92 -2.66 16.62
C TYR A 333 7.18 -3.41 16.15
N ASP A 334 7.64 -4.41 16.91
CA ASP A 334 8.81 -5.21 16.56
C ASP A 334 8.42 -6.47 15.77
N PHE A 335 8.79 -6.49 14.49
CA PHE A 335 8.62 -7.64 13.61
C PHE A 335 9.67 -8.73 13.81
N GLY A 336 10.65 -8.54 14.70
CA GLY A 336 11.79 -9.46 14.89
C GLY A 336 11.41 -10.91 15.16
N TRP A 337 10.24 -11.17 15.76
CA TRP A 337 9.75 -12.53 15.96
C TRP A 337 9.36 -13.23 14.65
N LEU A 338 8.84 -12.51 13.65
CA LEU A 338 8.51 -13.09 12.34
C LEU A 338 9.75 -13.55 11.59
N TRP A 339 10.84 -12.79 11.69
CA TRP A 339 12.12 -13.17 11.11
C TRP A 339 12.67 -14.47 11.71
N ARG A 340 12.54 -14.63 13.04
CA ARG A 340 12.94 -15.84 13.78
C ARG A 340 12.06 -17.03 13.41
N GLU A 341 10.75 -16.82 13.43
CA GLU A 341 9.75 -17.84 13.11
C GLU A 341 9.92 -18.40 11.68
N LEU A 342 10.27 -17.54 10.73
CA LEU A 342 10.53 -17.91 9.34
C LEU A 342 11.99 -18.33 9.07
N ARG A 343 12.84 -18.36 10.12
CA ARG A 343 14.26 -18.74 10.06
C ARG A 343 15.07 -17.95 9.03
N VAL A 344 14.77 -16.65 8.92
CA VAL A 344 15.47 -15.71 8.02
C VAL A 344 16.12 -14.55 8.76
N GLU A 345 16.19 -14.61 10.09
CA GLU A 345 16.79 -13.59 10.96
C GLU A 345 18.22 -13.18 10.57
N THR A 346 19.04 -14.11 10.09
CA THR A 346 20.42 -13.86 9.64
C THR A 346 20.48 -12.96 8.39
N LEU A 347 19.34 -12.78 7.72
CA LEU A 347 19.16 -11.92 6.55
C LEU A 347 18.53 -10.56 6.91
N ARG A 348 18.22 -10.30 8.19
CA ARG A 348 17.75 -8.99 8.71
C ARG A 348 18.93 -8.02 8.85
N ARG A 349 19.59 -7.74 7.72
CA ARG A 349 20.74 -6.84 7.60
C ARG A 349 20.80 -6.16 6.24
#